data_AF-T2QYG6-F1
#
_entry.id   AF-T2QYG6-F1
#
_cell.length_a   1.000
_cell.length_b   1.000
_cell.length_c   1.000
_cell.angle_alpha   90.00
_cell.angle_beta   90.00
_cell.angle_gamma   90.00
#
_symmetry.space_group_name_H-M   'P 1'
#
loop_
_entity.id
_entity.type
_entity.pdbx_description
1 polymer ?
#
loop_
_entity_poly.entity_id
_entity_poly.type
_entity_poly.pdbx_seq_one_letter_code
_entity_poly.pdbx_strand_id
1 'polypeptide(L)'
;KTVAAAEAQRIGLASVSRDVFLDDERTAEAITRQLQTAIKLAQKQGSAVVIGHPYPVTLDVLERELPRLKAQGVEWIDLRSMISERGNQASAAHGKNGVYR
;
A
#
# COMPACT_ATOMS: atom_id res chain seq x y z
N LYS A 1 6.76 8.87 -13.94
CA LYS A 1 8.02 9.25 -13.25
C LYS A 1 7.66 9.98 -11.97
N THR A 2 8.05 9.48 -10.79
CA THR A 2 7.66 10.10 -9.50
C THR A 2 8.76 11.05 -9.02
N VAL A 3 8.58 12.35 -9.17
CA VAL A 3 9.59 13.35 -8.74
C VAL A 3 9.71 13.41 -7.22
N ALA A 4 8.58 13.42 -6.50
CA ALA A 4 8.57 13.53 -5.04
C ALA A 4 9.29 12.36 -4.35
N ALA A 5 9.02 11.12 -4.77
CA ALA A 5 9.66 9.94 -4.16
C ALA A 5 11.16 9.85 -4.49
N ALA A 6 11.55 10.24 -5.71
CA ALA A 6 12.95 10.31 -6.09
C ALA A 6 13.70 11.36 -5.27
N GLU A 7 13.10 12.54 -5.07
CA GLU A 7 13.71 13.60 -4.28
C GLU A 7 13.78 13.24 -2.79
N ALA A 8 12.73 12.63 -2.24
CA ALA A 8 12.72 12.14 -0.86
C ALA A 8 13.84 11.11 -0.64
N GLN A 9 14.01 10.15 -1.55
CA GLN A 9 15.12 9.20 -1.52
C GLN A 9 16.47 9.92 -1.59
N ARG A 10 16.63 10.92 -2.49
CA ARG A 10 17.87 11.67 -2.68
C ARG A 10 18.31 12.42 -1.42
N ILE A 11 17.36 13.03 -0.69
CA ILE A 11 17.66 13.82 0.52
C ILE A 11 17.59 13.00 1.81
N GLY A 12 17.31 11.69 1.73
CA GLY A 12 17.17 10.82 2.90
C GLY A 12 15.89 11.08 3.71
N LEU A 13 14.90 11.75 3.14
CA LEU A 13 13.60 11.96 3.79
C LEU A 13 12.82 10.65 3.80
N ALA A 14 12.43 10.19 4.99
CA ALA A 14 11.66 8.97 5.17
C ALA A 14 10.35 9.01 4.35
N SER A 15 10.20 8.06 3.44
CA SER A 15 9.05 8.00 2.54
C SER A 15 8.69 6.55 2.19
N VAL A 16 7.43 6.32 1.86
CA VAL A 16 6.96 5.08 1.24
C VAL A 16 5.96 5.43 0.16
N SER A 17 5.99 4.71 -0.96
CA SER A 17 5.01 4.88 -2.03
C SER A 17 3.83 3.94 -1.86
N ARG A 18 2.64 4.42 -2.23
CA ARG A 18 1.42 3.63 -2.34
C ARG A 18 1.56 2.55 -3.42
N ASP A 19 0.99 1.38 -3.16
CA ASP A 19 0.83 0.31 -4.13
C ASP A 19 -0.58 0.30 -4.74
N VAL A 20 -1.63 0.45 -3.90
CA VAL A 20 -3.03 0.36 -4.33
C VAL A 20 -3.84 1.56 -3.82
N PHE A 21 -4.67 2.13 -4.70
CA PHE A 21 -5.77 3.01 -4.28
C PHE A 21 -7.01 2.14 -4.04
N LEU A 22 -7.56 2.21 -2.83
CA LEU A 22 -8.59 1.31 -2.39
C LEU A 22 -9.96 1.65 -3.01
N ASP A 23 -10.26 2.93 -3.13
CA ASP A 23 -11.62 3.45 -3.37
C ASP A 23 -11.70 4.50 -4.48
N ASP A 24 -10.87 4.31 -5.53
CA ASP A 24 -10.99 5.06 -6.79
C ASP A 24 -12.41 4.91 -7.39
N GLU A 25 -12.99 3.72 -7.25
CA GLU A 25 -14.40 3.46 -7.51
C GLU A 25 -15.11 3.17 -6.18
N ARG A 26 -16.14 3.95 -5.86
CA ARG A 26 -16.83 3.95 -4.55
C ARG A 26 -17.92 2.88 -4.45
N THR A 27 -17.61 1.66 -4.86
CA THR A 27 -18.49 0.50 -4.79
C THR A 27 -17.87 -0.57 -3.89
N ALA A 28 -18.69 -1.30 -3.14
CA ALA A 28 -18.20 -2.31 -2.22
C ALA A 28 -17.42 -3.41 -2.96
N GLU A 29 -17.85 -3.75 -4.17
CA GLU A 29 -17.20 -4.74 -5.03
C GLU A 29 -15.83 -4.26 -5.51
N ALA A 30 -15.70 -3.01 -5.96
CA ALA A 30 -14.42 -2.47 -6.40
C ALA A 30 -13.42 -2.36 -5.25
N ILE A 31 -13.86 -1.85 -4.10
CA ILE A 31 -13.06 -1.72 -2.88
C ILE A 31 -12.58 -3.10 -2.41
N THR A 32 -13.46 -4.10 -2.41
CA THR A 32 -13.09 -5.48 -2.07
C THR A 32 -12.07 -6.05 -3.05
N ARG A 33 -12.25 -5.83 -4.36
CA ARG A 33 -11.26 -6.24 -5.38
C ARG A 33 -9.90 -5.58 -5.16
N GLN A 34 -9.87 -4.28 -4.86
CA GLN A 34 -8.62 -3.55 -4.60
C GLN A 34 -7.93 -4.03 -3.33
N LEU A 35 -8.68 -4.33 -2.26
CA LEU A 35 -8.11 -4.95 -1.06
C LEU A 35 -7.48 -6.31 -1.37
N GLN A 36 -8.15 -7.15 -2.17
CA GLN A 36 -7.62 -8.44 -2.58
C GLN A 36 -6.36 -8.31 -3.47
N THR A 37 -6.31 -7.29 -4.33
CA THR A 37 -5.09 -6.94 -5.07
C THR A 37 -3.95 -6.56 -4.12
N ALA A 38 -4.23 -5.75 -3.10
CA ALA A 38 -3.22 -5.36 -2.11
C ALA A 38 -2.68 -6.55 -1.31
N ILE A 39 -3.55 -7.48 -0.89
CA ILE A 39 -3.17 -8.72 -0.20
C ILE A 39 -2.24 -9.57 -1.08
N LYS A 40 -2.59 -9.77 -2.35
CA LYS A 40 -1.75 -10.52 -3.31
C LYS A 40 -0.40 -9.83 -3.54
N LEU A 41 -0.37 -8.50 -3.60
CA LEU A 41 0.87 -7.74 -3.70
C LEU A 41 1.74 -7.93 -2.46
N ALA A 42 1.17 -7.79 -1.26
CA ALA A 42 1.90 -8.01 -0.01
C ALA A 42 2.50 -9.43 0.06
N GLN A 43 1.73 -10.45 -0.33
CA GLN A 43 2.22 -11.84 -0.37
C GLN A 43 3.36 -12.03 -1.38
N LYS A 44 3.33 -11.31 -2.52
CA LYS A 44 4.35 -11.44 -3.58
C LYS A 44 5.65 -10.70 -3.26
N GLN A 45 5.56 -9.52 -2.65
CA GLN A 45 6.71 -8.62 -2.49
C GLN A 45 7.08 -8.33 -1.02
N GLY A 46 6.41 -8.96 -0.06
CA GLY A 46 6.62 -8.83 1.38
C GLY A 46 5.67 -7.83 2.05
N SER A 47 5.31 -6.73 1.38
CA SER A 47 4.46 -5.69 1.97
C SER A 47 3.72 -4.85 0.92
N ALA A 48 2.61 -4.21 1.31
CA ALA A 48 1.84 -3.30 0.47
C ALA A 48 1.32 -2.09 1.26
N VAL A 49 1.38 -0.90 0.66
CA VAL A 49 0.73 0.32 1.16
C VAL A 49 -0.53 0.57 0.36
N VAL A 50 -1.64 0.72 1.07
CA VAL A 50 -2.93 1.06 0.49
C VAL A 50 -3.32 2.47 0.95
N ILE A 51 -3.88 3.28 0.05
CA ILE A 51 -4.51 4.56 0.41
C ILE A 51 -5.98 4.48 0.03
N GLY A 52 -6.84 4.86 0.97
CA GLY A 52 -8.27 5.04 0.76
C GLY A 52 -8.76 6.27 1.50
N HIS A 53 -9.99 6.65 1.22
CA HIS A 53 -10.71 7.74 1.85
C HIS A 53 -11.76 7.19 2.82
N PRO A 54 -12.14 7.95 3.86
CA PRO A 54 -13.09 7.49 4.86
C PRO A 54 -14.54 7.61 4.38
N TYR A 55 -14.86 7.11 3.19
CA TYR A 55 -16.24 7.00 2.75
C TYR A 55 -16.94 5.88 3.53
N PRO A 56 -18.27 6.00 3.81
CA PRO A 56 -19.01 4.95 4.51
C PRO A 56 -18.80 3.56 3.89
N VAL A 57 -18.91 3.45 2.57
CA VAL A 57 -18.69 2.18 1.84
C VAL A 57 -17.27 1.63 2.00
N THR A 58 -16.25 2.50 2.08
CA THR A 58 -14.86 2.08 2.31
C THR A 58 -14.71 1.52 3.71
N LEU A 59 -15.27 2.20 4.71
CA LEU A 59 -15.24 1.77 6.10
C LEU A 59 -16.00 0.44 6.30
N ASP A 60 -17.18 0.28 5.71
CA ASP A 60 -17.99 -0.94 5.80
C ASP A 60 -17.24 -2.18 5.26
N VAL A 61 -16.51 -2.02 4.14
CA VAL A 61 -15.69 -3.09 3.58
C VAL A 61 -14.49 -3.38 4.50
N LEU A 62 -13.80 -2.35 4.98
CA LEU A 62 -12.64 -2.54 5.85
C LEU A 62 -13.01 -3.19 7.18
N GLU A 63 -14.11 -2.78 7.81
CA GLU A 63 -14.59 -3.39 9.07
C GLU A 63 -14.85 -4.88 8.91
N ARG A 64 -15.42 -5.30 7.77
CA ARG A 64 -15.68 -6.71 7.47
C ARG A 64 -14.43 -7.51 7.14
N GLU A 65 -13.50 -6.93 6.37
CA GLU A 65 -12.39 -7.68 5.77
C GLU A 65 -11.09 -7.64 6.59
N LEU A 66 -10.80 -6.55 7.31
CA LEU A 66 -9.56 -6.42 8.09
C LEU A 66 -9.36 -7.54 9.14
N PRO A 67 -10.40 -7.99 9.90
CA PRO A 67 -10.24 -9.10 10.84
C PRO A 67 -9.80 -10.41 10.19
N ARG A 68 -9.97 -10.56 8.87
CA ARG A 68 -9.64 -11.77 8.12
C ARG A 68 -8.22 -11.76 7.54
N LEU A 69 -7.47 -10.65 7.67
CA LEU A 69 -6.13 -10.54 7.08
C LEU A 69 -5.16 -11.56 7.67
N LYS A 70 -5.21 -11.78 8.98
CA LYS A 70 -4.30 -12.72 9.67
C LYS A 70 -4.47 -14.15 9.17
N ALA A 71 -5.71 -14.57 8.90
CA ALA A 71 -6.00 -15.88 8.30
C ALA A 71 -5.49 -16.00 6.86
N GLN A 72 -5.27 -14.88 6.17
CA GLN A 72 -4.67 -14.80 4.83
C GLN A 72 -3.14 -14.62 4.87
N GLY A 73 -2.52 -14.74 6.05
CA GLY A 73 -1.07 -14.58 6.23
C GLY A 73 -0.60 -13.12 6.08
N VAL A 74 -1.49 -12.14 6.26
CA VAL A 74 -1.16 -10.72 6.18
C VAL A 74 -1.36 -10.07 7.56
N GLU A 75 -0.36 -9.35 8.01
CA GLU A 75 -0.42 -8.54 9.23
C GLU A 75 -0.63 -7.06 8.87
N TRP A 76 -1.50 -6.40 9.63
CA TRP A 76 -1.69 -4.96 9.53
C TRP A 76 -0.69 -4.24 10.44
N ILE A 77 0.14 -3.37 9.86
CA ILE A 77 1.17 -2.61 10.58
C ILE A 77 0.96 -1.11 10.42
N ASP A 78 1.53 -0.32 11.34
CA ASP A 78 1.56 1.13 11.21
C ASP A 78 2.60 1.62 10.17
N LEU A 79 2.51 2.90 9.81
CA LEU A 79 3.40 3.50 8.82
C LEU A 79 4.86 3.60 9.26
N ARG A 80 5.17 3.69 10.56
CA ARG A 80 6.58 3.75 11.01
C ARG A 80 7.26 2.40 10.84
N SER A 81 6.55 1.34 11.18
CA SER A 81 6.97 -0.04 10.91
C SER A 81 7.14 -0.25 9.41
N MET A 82 6.20 0.22 8.59
CA MET A 82 6.29 0.12 7.13
C MET A 82 7.46 0.91 6.53
N ILE A 83 7.75 2.11 7.04
CA ILE A 83 8.93 2.89 6.64
C ILE A 83 10.22 2.16 7.04
N SER A 84 10.23 1.45 8.16
CA SER A 84 11.41 0.65 8.56
C SER A 84 11.59 -0.56 7.64
N GLU A 85 10.49 -1.18 7.21
CA GLU A 85 10.50 -2.36 6.33
C GLU A 85 10.88 -2.03 4.88
N ARG A 86 10.32 -0.94 4.32
CA ARG A 86 10.42 -0.62 2.88
C ARG A 86 10.72 0.84 2.56
N GLY A 87 11.07 1.64 3.56
CA GLY A 87 11.27 3.08 3.38
C GLY A 87 12.31 3.40 2.33
N ASN A 88 12.06 4.46 1.56
CA ASN A 88 12.98 4.98 0.54
C ASN A 88 13.41 3.95 -0.51
N GLN A 89 12.60 2.93 -0.78
CA GLN A 89 12.80 2.00 -1.88
C GLN A 89 11.74 2.18 -2.95
N ALA A 90 12.20 2.30 -4.20
CA ALA A 90 11.32 2.33 -5.36
C ALA A 90 10.62 1.00 -5.57
N SER A 91 9.30 1.05 -5.80
CA SER A 91 8.55 -0.10 -6.31
C SER A 91 9.02 -0.45 -7.73
N ALA A 92 8.77 -1.69 -8.15
CA ALA A 92 9.13 -2.17 -9.49
C ALA A 92 8.51 -1.33 -10.62
N ALA A 93 7.41 -0.61 -10.35
CA ALA A 93 6.76 0.27 -11.32
C ALA A 93 7.48 1.63 -11.49
N HIS A 94 8.34 2.02 -10.55
CA HIS A 94 8.90 3.38 -10.49
C HIS A 94 10.43 3.43 -10.37
N GLY A 95 11.08 2.27 -10.33
CA GLY A 95 12.53 2.20 -10.19
C GLY A 95 13.10 0.83 -10.52
N LYS A 96 14.42 0.70 -10.34
CA LYS A 96 15.15 -0.57 -10.47
C LYS A 96 16.08 -0.73 -9.28
N ASN A 97 16.10 -1.91 -8.68
CA ASN A 97 16.93 -2.24 -7.51
C ASN A 97 16.74 -1.25 -6.34
N GLY A 98 15.49 -0.86 -6.07
CA GLY A 98 15.16 0.08 -4.99
C GLY A 98 15.44 1.56 -5.29
N VAL A 99 16.01 1.91 -6.44
CA VAL A 99 16.32 3.31 -6.81
C VAL A 99 15.25 3.88 -7.75
N TYR A 100 14.67 5.02 -7.38
CA TYR A 100 13.70 5.73 -8.23
C TYR A 100 14.40 6.31 -9.46
N ARG A 101 13.75 6.25 -10.63
CA ARG A 101 14.31 6.76 -11.89
C ARG A 101 13.59 7.98 -12.42
#